data_AF-A0A518HBP3-F1
#
_entry.id   AF-A0A518HBP3-F1
#
_cell.length_a   1.000
_cell.length_b   1.000
_cell.length_c   1.000
_cell.angle_alpha   90.00
_cell.angle_beta   90.00
_cell.angle_gamma   90.00
#
_symmetry.space_group_name_H-M   'P 1'
#
loop_
_entity.id
_entity.type
_entity.pdbx_description
1 polymer ?
#
loop_
_entity_poly.entity_id
_entity_poly.type
_entity_poly.pdbx_seq_one_letter_code
_entity_poly.pdbx_strand_id
1 'polypeptide(L)'
;MNTPTRASEAAEPRRVPPLPPEASPGRRWRFRRNLVIYLAHRRNGLSQRFLADVFDLPRSRIAEIIKEFAAYDTLDDHASPADSAA
;
A
#
# COMPACT_ATOMS: atom_id res chain seq x y z
N MET A 1 13.78 -38.81 2.98
CA MET A 1 13.02 -38.19 4.09
C MET A 1 13.00 -36.70 3.85
N ASN A 2 11.82 -36.17 3.53
CA ASN A 2 11.61 -34.77 3.19
C ASN A 2 11.37 -33.98 4.49
N THR A 3 12.11 -32.90 4.69
CA THR A 3 11.74 -31.84 5.65
C THR A 3 11.76 -30.52 4.90
N PRO A 4 10.64 -29.79 4.84
CA PRO A 4 10.56 -28.54 4.08
C PRO A 4 11.24 -27.41 4.85
N THR A 5 12.16 -26.73 4.16
CA THR A 5 12.79 -25.48 4.60
C THR A 5 11.72 -24.41 4.81
N ARG A 6 11.43 -24.12 6.08
CA ARG A 6 10.66 -22.97 6.55
C ARG A 6 11.57 -21.73 6.52
N ALA A 7 11.88 -21.22 5.34
CA ALA A 7 12.61 -19.95 5.21
C ALA A 7 12.45 -19.38 3.79
N SER A 8 11.40 -18.59 3.57
CA SER A 8 11.35 -17.44 2.64
C SER A 8 9.90 -17.03 2.41
N GLU A 9 9.28 -16.50 3.46
CA GLU A 9 8.12 -15.63 3.30
C GLU A 9 8.60 -14.20 3.62
N ALA A 10 9.65 -13.78 2.91
CA ALA A 10 10.02 -12.38 2.82
C ALA A 10 8.95 -11.73 1.93
N ALA A 11 7.81 -11.40 2.53
CA ALA A 11 6.80 -10.56 1.91
C ALA A 11 7.49 -9.24 1.54
N GLU A 12 7.90 -9.11 0.28
CA GLU A 12 8.55 -7.90 -0.20
C GLU A 12 7.66 -6.70 0.16
N PRO A 13 8.24 -5.63 0.72
CA PRO A 13 7.45 -4.45 1.00
C PRO A 13 6.98 -3.88 -0.35
N ARG A 14 5.73 -4.17 -0.70
CA ARG A 14 4.97 -3.55 -1.80
C ARG A 14 5.37 -2.09 -1.92
N ARG A 15 5.99 -1.73 -3.04
CA ARG A 15 6.67 -0.44 -3.21
C ARG A 15 5.62 0.59 -3.55
N VAL A 16 5.04 1.18 -2.52
CA VAL A 16 4.27 2.42 -2.68
C VAL A 16 5.16 3.41 -3.44
N PRO A 17 4.72 3.98 -4.58
CA PRO A 17 5.60 4.78 -5.40
C PRO A 17 6.18 5.94 -4.58
N PRO A 18 7.49 6.18 -4.67
CA PRO A 18 8.12 7.23 -3.89
C PRO A 18 7.55 8.59 -4.31
N LEU A 19 7.11 9.36 -3.32
CA LEU A 19 6.87 10.80 -3.51
C LEU A 19 8.11 11.42 -4.16
N PRO A 20 7.96 12.26 -5.20
CA PRO A 20 9.09 12.99 -5.74
C PRO A 20 9.73 13.85 -4.63
N PRO A 21 11.07 13.86 -4.54
CA PRO A 21 11.80 14.53 -3.45
C PRO A 21 11.47 16.04 -3.37
N GLU A 22 11.07 16.64 -4.48
CA GLU A 22 10.72 18.05 -4.61
C GLU A 22 9.27 18.39 -4.22
N ALA A 23 8.48 17.41 -3.74
CA ALA A 23 7.13 17.68 -3.28
C ALA A 23 7.14 18.70 -2.13
N SER A 24 6.26 19.71 -2.19
CA SER A 24 6.10 20.66 -1.09
C SER A 24 5.75 19.95 0.24
N PRO A 25 6.10 20.52 1.41
CA PRO A 25 5.84 19.89 2.70
C PRO A 25 4.38 19.43 2.88
N GLY A 26 3.42 20.25 2.43
CA GLY A 26 2.00 19.92 2.47
C GLY A 26 1.61 18.72 1.59
N ARG A 27 2.23 18.57 0.41
CA ARG A 27 2.00 17.38 -0.45
C ARG A 27 2.56 16.12 0.18
N ARG A 28 3.76 16.19 0.77
CA ARG A 28 4.38 15.05 1.47
C ARG A 28 3.52 14.59 2.65
N TRP A 29 3.03 15.52 3.46
CA TRP A 29 2.16 15.19 4.59
C TRP A 29 0.87 14.51 4.15
N ARG A 30 0.18 15.05 3.13
CA ARG A 30 -1.05 14.45 2.60
C ARG A 30 -0.82 13.04 2.08
N PHE A 31 0.24 12.81 1.32
CA PHE A 31 0.56 11.49 0.82
C PHE A 31 0.85 10.50 1.96
N ARG A 32 1.65 10.90 2.96
CA ARG A 32 1.93 10.05 4.13
C ARG A 32 0.65 9.68 4.89
N ARG A 33 -0.23 10.65 5.12
CA ARG A 33 -1.55 10.41 5.74
C ARG A 33 -2.37 9.41 4.92
N ASN A 34 -2.46 9.62 3.61
CA ASN A 34 -3.21 8.74 2.71
C ASN A 34 -2.64 7.32 2.69
N LEU A 35 -1.31 7.20 2.70
CA LEU A 35 -0.63 5.90 2.80
C LEU A 35 -0.96 5.19 4.12
N VAL A 36 -0.92 5.89 5.25
CA VAL A 36 -1.30 5.31 6.54
C VAL A 36 -2.74 4.80 6.53
N ILE A 37 -3.68 5.58 5.97
CA ILE A 37 -5.08 5.18 5.81
C ILE A 37 -5.18 3.87 5.00
N TYR A 38 -4.46 3.79 3.88
CA TYR A 38 -4.46 2.60 3.04
C TYR A 38 -3.93 1.36 3.77
N LEU A 39 -2.77 1.49 4.43
CA LEU A 39 -2.15 0.39 5.17
C LEU A 39 -3.03 -0.07 6.33
N ALA A 40 -3.64 0.86 7.07
CA ALA A 40 -4.52 0.54 8.18
C ALA A 40 -5.80 -0.19 7.73
N HIS A 41 -6.37 0.19 6.59
CA HIS A 41 -7.48 -0.54 5.98
C HIS A 41 -7.05 -1.95 5.55
N ARG A 42 -5.95 -2.05 4.79
CA ARG A 42 -5.55 -3.30 4.13
C ARG A 42 -4.89 -4.32 5.04
N ARG A 43 -3.98 -3.88 5.93
CA ARG A 43 -3.20 -4.78 6.80
C ARG A 43 -3.87 -5.02 8.15
N ASN A 44 -4.58 -4.03 8.68
CA ASN A 44 -5.21 -4.12 9.99
C ASN A 44 -6.73 -4.32 9.92
N GLY A 45 -7.32 -4.35 8.72
CA GLY A 45 -8.75 -4.60 8.52
C GLY A 45 -9.67 -3.50 9.06
N LEU A 46 -9.15 -2.29 9.27
CA LEU A 46 -9.96 -1.19 9.83
C LEU A 46 -11.02 -0.74 8.83
N SER A 47 -12.26 -0.58 9.33
CA SER A 47 -13.38 -0.15 8.48
C SER A 47 -13.21 1.29 7.98
N GLN A 48 -13.76 1.58 6.80
CA GLN A 48 -13.75 2.94 6.25
C GLN A 48 -14.47 3.96 7.14
N ARG A 49 -15.48 3.52 7.91
CA ARG A 49 -16.19 4.37 8.87
C ARG A 49 -15.27 4.79 10.02
N PHE A 50 -14.58 3.83 10.62
CA PHE A 50 -13.61 4.11 11.68
C PHE A 50 -12.50 5.05 11.20
N LEU A 51 -11.97 4.82 9.99
CA LEU A 51 -10.94 5.68 9.41
C LEU A 51 -11.46 7.09 9.10
N ALA A 52 -12.71 7.24 8.66
CA ALA A 52 -13.34 8.54 8.46
C ALA A 52 -13.39 9.35 9.76
N ASP A 53 -13.80 8.70 10.85
CA ASP A 53 -13.90 9.33 12.18
C ASP A 53 -12.52 9.75 12.72
N VAL A 54 -11.51 8.88 12.61
CA VAL A 54 -10.15 9.14 13.14
C VAL A 54 -9.41 10.22 12.36
N PHE A 55 -9.55 10.24 11.04
CA PHE A 55 -8.82 11.17 10.19
C PHE A 55 -9.60 12.45 9.87
N ASP A 56 -10.82 12.59 10.40
CA ASP A 56 -11.75 13.68 10.12
C ASP A 56 -11.92 13.91 8.61
N LEU A 57 -12.26 12.83 7.90
CA LEU A 57 -12.44 12.83 6.45
C LEU A 57 -13.79 12.22 6.07
N PRO A 58 -14.46 12.72 5.01
CA PRO A 58 -15.63 12.06 4.47
C PRO A 58 -15.33 10.61 4.07
N ARG A 59 -16.29 9.71 4.29
CA ARG A 59 -16.14 8.30 3.93
C ARG A 59 -15.85 8.10 2.43
N SER A 60 -16.43 8.93 1.56
CA SER A 60 -16.12 8.94 0.12
C SER A 60 -14.63 9.19 -0.13
N ARG A 61 -14.03 10.12 0.60
CA ARG A 61 -12.61 10.44 0.47
C ARG A 61 -11.72 9.29 0.93
N ILE A 62 -12.11 8.58 2.00
CA ILE A 62 -11.42 7.37 2.43
C ILE A 62 -11.46 6.29 1.32
N ALA A 63 -12.62 6.08 0.70
CA ALA A 63 -12.79 5.11 -0.38
C ALA A 63 -11.91 5.47 -1.60
N GLU A 64 -11.84 6.75 -1.98
CA GLU A 64 -10.95 7.23 -3.04
C GLU A 64 -9.48 6.96 -2.73
N ILE A 65 -9.02 7.24 -1.51
CA ILE A 65 -7.63 6.99 -1.08
C ILE A 65 -7.31 5.50 -1.17
N ILE A 66 -8.22 4.64 -0.70
CA ILE A 66 -8.02 3.18 -0.78
C ILE A 66 -7.92 2.74 -2.23
N LYS A 67 -8.77 3.26 -3.12
CA LYS A 67 -8.75 2.94 -4.55
C LYS A 67 -7.46 3.42 -5.23
N GLU A 68 -7.04 4.65 -4.95
CA GLU A 68 -5.82 5.26 -5.47
C GLU A 68 -4.60 4.41 -5.13
N PHE A 69 -4.50 3.95 -3.88
CA PHE A 69 -3.36 3.16 -3.44
C PHE A 69 -3.44 1.68 -3.81
N ALA A 70 -4.64 1.10 -3.93
CA ALA A 70 -4.81 -0.26 -4.42
C ALA A 70 -4.33 -0.44 -5.87
N ALA A 71 -4.45 0.61 -6.70
CA ALA A 71 -3.94 0.60 -8.07
C ALA A 71 -2.42 0.39 -8.15
N TYR A 72 -1.67 0.79 -7.12
CA TYR A 72 -0.22 0.58 -7.06
C TYR A 72 0.15 -0.87 -6.77
N ASP A 73 -0.65 -1.60 -6.01
CA ASP A 73 -0.40 -3.02 -5.79
C ASP A 73 -0.68 -3.87 -7.02
N THR A 74 -1.68 -3.50 -7.81
CA THR A 74 -1.98 -4.19 -9.07
C THR A 74 -0.93 -3.95 -10.16
N LEU A 75 -0.16 -2.86 -10.05
CA LEU A 75 0.97 -2.59 -10.95
C LEU A 75 2.22 -3.42 -10.59
N ASP A 76 2.38 -3.83 -9.33
CA ASP A 76 3.49 -4.66 -8.87
C ASP A 76 3.35 -6.14 -9.33
N ASP A 77 2.13 -6.67 -9.48
CA ASP A 77 1.91 -8.08 -9.90
C ASP A 77 2.34 -8.38 -11.35
N HIS A 78 2.55 -7.36 -12.19
CA HIS A 78 2.98 -7.53 -13.59
C HIS A 78 4.48 -7.29 -13.82
N ALA A 79 5.25 -6.94 -12.78
CA ALA A 79 6.68 -6.65 -12.87
C ALA A 79 7.58 -7.85 -12.53
N SER A 80 7.18 -9.07 -12.90
CA SER A 80 8.06 -10.26 -12.85
C SER A 80 8.40 -10.74 -14.27
N PRO A 81 9.49 -10.24 -14.89
CA PRO A 81 10.14 -10.94 -15.99
C PRO A 81 11.08 -12.01 -15.39
N ALA A 82 10.51 -13.02 -14.75
CA ALA A 82 11.24 -14.21 -14.34
C ALA A 82 10.84 -15.38 -15.25
N ASP A 83 11.18 -15.27 -16.54
CA ASP A 83 11.41 -16.43 -17.41
C ASP A 83 12.11 -15.99 -18.71
N SER A 84 13.39 -15.64 -18.58
CA SER A 84 14.34 -15.73 -19.68
C SER A 84 15.73 -15.95 -19.10
N ALA A 85 16.31 -17.08 -19.49
CA ALA A 85 17.68 -17.56 -19.22
C ALA A 85 17.87 -18.38 -17.93
N ALA A 86 17.63 -19.68 -18.05
CA ALA A 86 18.56 -20.71 -17.59
C ALA A 86 18.62 -21.83 -18.64
#